data_AF-A0A4Q3V283-F1
#
_entry.id   AF-A0A4Q3V283-F1
#
_cell.length_a   1.000
_cell.length_b   1.000
_cell.length_c   1.000
_cell.angle_alpha   90.00
_cell.angle_beta   90.00
_cell.angle_gamma   90.00
#
_symmetry.space_group_name_H-M   'P 1'
#
loop_
_entity.id
_entity.type
_entity.pdbx_description
1 polymer ?
#
loop_
_entity_poly.entity_id
_entity_poly.type
_entity_poly.pdbx_seq_one_letter_code
_entity_poly.pdbx_strand_id
1 'polypeptide(L)'
;MVSGKARLIANEIIELYQNHGESAREGSEVSHFEHLMQLGQTAEILGYDEDKILAALLQDIGQVAVAANGSGVSEEEYAEAGADFLKEKGFSKKLVRLVESTVESK
;
A
#
# COMPACT_ATOMS: atom_id res chain seq x y z
N MET A 1 9.02 15.00 16.41
CA MET A 1 7.88 15.63 15.72
C MET A 1 7.85 15.08 14.31
N VAL A 2 6.76 14.41 13.93
CA VAL A 2 6.53 14.02 12.53
C VAL A 2 6.38 15.31 11.72
N SER A 3 7.18 15.47 10.67
CA SER A 3 7.14 16.66 9.80
C SER A 3 5.71 16.89 9.28
N GLY A 4 5.29 18.14 9.13
CA GLY A 4 3.99 18.48 8.53
C GLY A 4 3.79 17.80 7.16
N LYS A 5 4.89 17.63 6.40
CA LYS A 5 4.88 16.89 5.12
C LYS A 5 4.50 15.42 5.30
N ALA A 6 5.05 14.73 6.29
CA ALA A 6 4.79 13.31 6.51
C ALA A 6 3.33 13.05 6.93
N ARG A 7 2.72 13.97 7.70
CA ARG A 7 1.30 13.89 8.03
C ARG A 7 0.40 14.07 6.80
N LEU A 8 0.74 15.00 5.91
CA LEU A 8 0.00 15.20 4.66
C LEU A 8 0.04 13.95 3.77
N ILE A 9 1.23 13.34 3.64
CA ILE A 9 1.40 12.09 2.87
C ILE A 9 0.58 10.95 3.49
N ALA A 10 0.63 10.80 4.82
CA ALA A 10 -0.14 9.76 5.49
C ALA A 10 -1.65 9.95 5.28
N ASN A 11 -2.15 11.19 5.38
CA ASN A 11 -3.55 11.50 5.14
C ASN A 11 -3.95 11.22 3.69
N GLU A 12 -3.12 11.59 2.71
CA GLU A 12 -3.35 11.30 1.29
C GLU A 12 -3.49 9.79 1.03
N ILE A 13 -2.62 8.98 1.63
CA ILE A 13 -2.69 7.52 1.53
C ILE A 13 -3.98 6.98 2.17
N ILE A 14 -4.36 7.48 3.35
CA ILE A 14 -5.59 7.08 4.03
C ILE A 14 -6.81 7.43 3.18
N GLU A 15 -6.86 8.63 2.62
CA GLU A 15 -7.95 9.09 1.75
C GLU A 15 -8.04 8.25 0.46
N LEU A 16 -6.91 7.89 -0.14
CA LEU A 16 -6.88 6.99 -1.30
C LEU A 16 -7.55 5.65 -0.98
N TYR A 17 -7.17 5.01 0.14
CA TYR A 17 -7.76 3.75 0.56
C TYR A 17 -9.25 3.86 0.94
N GLN A 18 -9.67 4.96 1.55
CA GLN A 18 -11.08 5.19 1.85
C GLN A 18 -11.91 5.37 0.58
N ASN A 19 -11.39 6.06 -0.43
CA ASN A 19 -12.16 6.35 -1.65
C ASN A 19 -12.16 5.20 -2.66
N HIS A 20 -11.10 4.38 -2.68
CA HIS A 20 -10.90 3.36 -3.71
C HIS A 20 -10.66 1.93 -3.17
N GLY A 21 -10.51 1.75 -1.86
CA GLY A 21 -10.26 0.46 -1.20
C GLY A 21 -11.47 -0.19 -0.52
N GLU A 22 -12.66 0.43 -0.62
CA GLU A 22 -13.91 -0.06 -0.01
C GLU A 22 -14.55 -1.24 -0.76
N SER A 23 -14.09 -1.58 -1.96
CA SER A 23 -14.56 -2.79 -2.64
C SER A 23 -14.18 -4.02 -1.81
N ALA A 24 -15.18 -4.83 -1.46
CA ALA A 24 -14.93 -6.15 -0.89
C ALA A 24 -14.13 -6.97 -1.90
N ARG A 25 -13.12 -7.72 -1.42
CA ARG A 25 -12.55 -8.77 -2.27
C ARG A 25 -13.65 -9.79 -2.55
N GLU A 26 -13.71 -10.25 -3.80
CA GLU A 26 -14.69 -11.25 -4.22
C GLU A 26 -14.62 -12.48 -3.29
N GLY A 27 -15.71 -12.76 -2.57
CA GLY A 27 -15.80 -13.85 -1.59
C GLY A 27 -15.31 -13.56 -0.16
N SER A 28 -14.97 -12.32 0.19
CA SER A 28 -14.55 -11.91 1.55
C SER A 28 -15.67 -11.16 2.30
N GLU A 29 -15.80 -11.42 3.61
CA GLU A 29 -16.70 -10.67 4.51
C GLU A 29 -16.12 -9.31 4.95
N VAL A 30 -14.82 -9.08 4.69
CA VAL A 30 -14.13 -7.82 4.99
C VAL A 30 -13.74 -7.09 3.70
N SER A 31 -13.72 -5.76 3.77
CA SER A 31 -13.26 -4.89 2.68
C SER A 31 -11.79 -5.15 2.35
N HIS A 32 -11.38 -4.79 1.13
CA HIS A 32 -9.98 -4.93 0.73
C HIS A 32 -9.03 -4.13 1.65
N PHE A 33 -9.44 -2.94 2.07
CA PHE A 33 -8.68 -2.15 3.05
C PHE A 33 -8.57 -2.81 4.43
N GLU A 34 -9.66 -3.38 4.96
CA GLU A 34 -9.61 -4.11 6.24
C GLU A 34 -8.65 -5.29 6.20
N HIS A 35 -8.56 -5.98 5.06
CA HIS A 35 -7.59 -7.05 4.87
C HIS A 35 -6.14 -6.55 4.97
N LEU A 36 -5.81 -5.43 4.31
CA LEU A 36 -4.48 -4.83 4.39
C LEU A 36 -4.11 -4.41 5.82
N MET A 37 -5.09 -3.88 6.57
CA MET A 37 -4.91 -3.57 7.99
C MET A 37 -4.59 -4.82 8.82
N GLN A 38 -5.28 -5.93 8.57
CA GLN A 38 -5.00 -7.21 9.25
C GLN A 38 -3.60 -7.74 8.92
N LEU A 39 -3.13 -7.59 7.68
CA LEU A 39 -1.77 -7.98 7.28
C LEU A 39 -0.72 -7.15 8.03
N GLY A 40 -0.89 -5.82 8.10
CA GLY A 40 -0.02 -4.94 8.85
C GLY A 40 0.03 -5.29 10.35
N GLN A 41 -1.14 -5.49 10.97
CA GLN A 41 -1.23 -5.91 12.37
C GLN A 41 -0.58 -7.27 12.62
N THR A 42 -0.78 -8.23 11.72
CA THR A 42 -0.14 -9.54 11.82
C THR A 42 1.38 -9.40 11.73
N ALA A 43 1.88 -8.56 10.82
CA ALA A 43 3.31 -8.32 10.69
C ALA A 43 3.92 -7.68 11.95
N GLU A 44 3.19 -6.77 12.58
CA GLU A 44 3.56 -6.17 13.86
C GLU A 44 3.61 -7.21 14.99
N ILE A 45 2.57 -8.05 15.11
CA ILE A 45 2.49 -9.12 16.12
C ILE A 45 3.65 -10.12 15.96
N LEU A 46 4.06 -10.41 14.72
CA LEU A 46 5.19 -11.28 14.42
C LEU A 46 6.56 -10.63 14.67
N GLY A 47 6.61 -9.35 15.04
CA GLY A 47 7.84 -8.63 15.34
C GLY A 47 8.68 -8.29 14.11
N TYR A 48 8.05 -8.12 12.94
CA TYR A 48 8.75 -7.63 11.77
C TYR A 48 9.14 -6.16 11.92
N ASP A 49 10.12 -5.74 11.12
CA ASP A 49 10.55 -4.34 11.10
C ASP A 49 9.54 -3.41 10.41
N GLU A 50 9.63 -2.11 10.70
CA GLU A 50 8.67 -1.09 10.21
C GLU A 50 8.49 -1.11 8.69
N ASP A 51 9.55 -1.32 7.90
CA ASP A 51 9.43 -1.37 6.44
C ASP A 51 8.59 -2.57 5.98
N LYS A 52 8.67 -3.70 6.68
CA LYS A 52 7.84 -4.88 6.38
C LYS A 52 6.39 -4.71 6.83
N ILE A 53 6.16 -4.07 7.98
CA ILE A 53 4.81 -3.75 8.44
C ILE A 53 4.14 -2.79 7.44
N LEU A 54 4.85 -1.75 7.02
CA LEU A 54 4.37 -0.81 6.02
C LEU A 54 4.20 -1.46 4.65
N ALA A 55 5.10 -2.36 4.24
CA ALA A 55 4.95 -3.08 2.98
C ALA A 55 3.68 -3.93 2.95
N ALA A 56 3.35 -4.62 4.05
CA ALA A 56 2.12 -5.39 4.16
C ALA A 56 0.85 -4.52 4.05
N LEU A 57 0.89 -3.31 4.62
CA LEU A 57 -0.22 -2.36 4.55
C LEU A 57 -0.36 -1.71 3.15
N LEU A 58 0.77 -1.44 2.50
CA LEU A 58 0.85 -0.65 1.27
C LEU A 58 1.03 -1.50 0.01
N GLN A 59 0.97 -2.82 0.11
CA GLN A 59 1.21 -3.73 -1.03
C GLN A 59 0.32 -3.44 -2.25
N ASP A 60 -0.91 -2.96 -2.01
CA ASP A 60 -1.88 -2.65 -3.06
C ASP A 60 -2.02 -1.13 -3.31
N ILE A 61 -1.11 -0.30 -2.78
CA ILE A 61 -1.16 1.17 -2.95
C ILE A 61 -1.14 1.56 -4.43
N GLY A 62 -0.47 0.78 -5.27
CA GLY A 62 -0.44 0.98 -6.70
C GLY A 62 -1.82 0.87 -7.34
N GLN A 63 -2.64 -0.12 -6.95
CA GLN A 63 -4.01 -0.26 -7.47
C GLN A 63 -4.87 0.94 -7.12
N VAL A 64 -4.73 1.43 -5.88
CA VAL A 64 -5.53 2.55 -5.35
C VAL A 64 -5.06 3.89 -5.93
N ALA A 65 -3.75 4.11 -6.03
CA ALA A 65 -3.14 5.31 -6.62
C ALA A 65 -3.36 5.37 -8.14
N VAL A 66 -3.33 4.22 -8.82
CA VAL A 66 -3.65 4.12 -10.25
C VAL A 66 -5.13 4.26 -10.50
N ALA A 67 -6.02 3.68 -9.68
CA ALA A 67 -7.46 3.87 -9.82
C ALA A 67 -7.86 5.35 -9.76
N ALA A 68 -7.13 6.16 -8.98
CA ALA A 68 -7.27 7.61 -8.95
C ALA A 68 -6.83 8.31 -10.27
N ASN A 69 -5.90 7.70 -11.02
CA ASN A 69 -5.29 8.27 -12.24
C ASN A 69 -5.70 7.58 -13.57
N GLY A 70 -6.38 6.43 -13.52
CA GLY A 70 -6.97 5.71 -14.67
C GLY A 70 -6.02 4.83 -15.51
N SER A 71 -4.84 4.46 -15.03
CA SER A 71 -3.80 3.79 -15.85
C SER A 71 -3.09 2.60 -15.18
N GLY A 72 -3.56 1.39 -15.43
CA GLY A 72 -2.90 0.13 -15.08
C GLY A 72 -3.84 -1.05 -15.34
N VAL A 73 -3.36 -2.07 -16.05
CA VAL A 73 -4.14 -3.22 -16.54
C VAL A 73 -3.55 -4.57 -16.07
N SER A 74 -2.34 -4.59 -15.50
CA SER A 74 -1.71 -5.80 -14.93
C SER A 74 -1.22 -5.62 -13.48
N GLU A 75 -1.00 -6.75 -12.78
CA GLU A 75 -0.46 -6.75 -11.41
C GLU A 75 0.95 -6.14 -11.37
N GLU A 76 1.78 -6.38 -12.40
CA GLU A 76 3.13 -5.79 -12.51
C GLU A 76 3.08 -4.26 -12.65
N GLU A 77 2.17 -3.74 -13.48
CA GLU A 77 1.99 -2.29 -13.65
C GLU A 77 1.54 -1.63 -12.34
N TYR A 78 0.70 -2.30 -11.55
CA TYR A 78 0.32 -1.81 -10.22
C TYR A 78 1.50 -1.83 -9.25
N ALA A 79 2.34 -2.85 -9.27
CA ALA A 79 3.51 -2.91 -8.40
C ALA A 79 4.53 -1.81 -8.73
N GLU A 80 4.81 -1.57 -10.02
CA GLU A 80 5.66 -0.49 -10.50
C GLU A 80 5.09 0.88 -10.10
N ALA A 81 3.80 1.11 -10.36
CA ALA A 81 3.13 2.36 -10.00
C ALA A 81 3.13 2.62 -8.48
N GLY A 82 2.93 1.58 -7.67
CA GLY A 82 3.03 1.68 -6.21
C GLY A 82 4.44 2.02 -5.75
N ALA A 83 5.46 1.40 -6.34
CA ALA A 83 6.85 1.69 -6.05
C ALA A 83 7.23 3.15 -6.38
N ASP A 84 6.82 3.63 -7.55
CA ASP A 84 7.05 5.01 -7.97
C ASP A 84 6.32 6.02 -7.08
N PHE A 85 5.06 5.75 -6.75
CA PHE A 85 4.29 6.58 -5.81
C PHE A 85 5.02 6.72 -4.46
N LEU A 86 5.47 5.62 -3.87
CA LEU A 86 6.17 5.64 -2.58
C LEU A 86 7.52 6.35 -2.66
N LYS A 87 8.25 6.17 -3.77
CA LYS A 87 9.53 6.81 -4.02
C LYS A 87 9.39 8.33 -4.13
N GLU A 88 8.38 8.83 -4.83
CA GLU A 88 8.08 10.27 -4.95
C GLU A 88 7.74 10.91 -3.60
N LYS A 89 7.04 10.18 -2.73
CA LYS A 89 6.69 10.65 -1.37
C LYS A 89 7.86 10.56 -0.38
N GLY A 90 8.96 9.92 -0.76
CA GLY A 90 10.21 9.87 0.01
C GLY A 90 10.29 8.73 1.02
N PHE A 91 9.57 7.63 0.78
CA PHE A 91 9.69 6.41 1.59
C PHE A 91 11.05 5.73 1.41
N SER A 92 11.37 4.80 2.31
CA SER A 92 12.66 4.11 2.30
C SER A 92 12.82 3.26 1.03
N LYS A 93 14.06 3.13 0.54
CA LYS A 93 14.37 2.25 -0.61
C LYS A 93 14.00 0.79 -0.34
N LYS A 94 14.03 0.37 0.92
CA LYS A 94 13.68 -0.99 1.33
C LYS A 94 12.18 -1.21 1.18
N LEU A 95 11.35 -0.30 1.69
CA LEU A 95 9.89 -0.35 1.53
C LEU A 95 9.48 -0.32 0.06
N VAL A 96 10.05 0.60 -0.73
CA VAL A 96 9.76 0.71 -2.17
C VAL A 96 10.01 -0.63 -2.88
N ARG A 97 11.15 -1.27 -2.62
CA ARG A 97 11.48 -2.59 -3.19
C ARG A 97 10.55 -3.70 -2.72
N LEU A 98 10.15 -3.70 -1.45
CA LEU A 98 9.24 -4.71 -0.91
C LEU A 98 7.90 -4.66 -1.64
N VAL A 99 7.35 -3.46 -1.87
CA VAL A 99 6.09 -3.27 -2.60
C VAL A 99 6.23 -3.63 -4.08
N GLU A 100 7.32 -3.23 -4.73
CA GLU A 100 7.62 -3.60 -6.13
C GLU A 100 7.70 -5.13 -6.32
N SER A 101 8.29 -5.85 -5.36
CA SER A 101 8.49 -7.31 -5.41
C SER A 101 7.27 -8.16 -5.05
N THR A 102 6.13 -7.54 -4.74
CA THR A 102 4.94 -8.27 -4.24
C THR A 102 4.37 -9.23 -5.29
N VAL A 103 4.47 -8.89 -6.58
CA VAL A 103 3.97 -9.72 -7.70
C VAL A 103 4.80 -10.99 -7.88
N GLU A 104 6.11 -10.93 -7.62
CA GLU A 104 7.00 -12.09 -7.69
C GLU A 104 6.81 -13.08 -6.54
N SER A 105 6.07 -12.67 -5.49
CA SER A 105 5.98 -13.40 -4.22
C SER A 105 4.63 -14.12 -4.00
N LYS A 106 3.70 -14.08 -4.96
CA LYS A 106 2.42 -14.82 -4.93
C LYS A 106 2.54 -16.19 -5.58
#